data_AF-A0A958F812-F1
#
_entry.id   AF-A0A958F812-F1
#
_cell.length_a   1.000
_cell.length_b   1.000
_cell.length_c   1.000
_cell.angle_alpha   90.00
_cell.angle_beta   90.00
_cell.angle_gamma   90.00
#
_symmetry.space_group_name_H-M   'P 1'
#
loop_
_entity.id
_entity.type
_entity.pdbx_description
1 polymer ?
#
loop_
_entity_poly.entity_id
_entity_poly.type
_entity_poly.pdbx_seq_one_letter_code
_entity_poly.pdbx_strand_id
1 'polypeptide(L)'
;MFTIDVSAFDDLLSAIKAKGYALLGPTIRDRVVVYDQISGSKDLPIGWSDRQEGGTYRLNKRKDQAFFGYSVGPQTWKKFLYPDHL
;
A
#
# COMPACT_ATOMS: atom_id res chain seq x y z
N MET A 1 -8.40 0.21 23.95
CA MET A 1 -7.99 0.45 22.54
C MET A 1 -6.80 -0.46 22.27
N PHE A 2 -6.86 -1.29 21.23
CA PHE A 2 -5.77 -2.22 20.91
C PHE A 2 -4.85 -1.59 19.87
N THR A 3 -3.54 -1.69 20.09
CA THR A 3 -2.50 -1.21 19.18
C THR A 3 -1.52 -2.35 18.93
N ILE A 4 -0.99 -2.45 17.71
CA ILE A 4 0.06 -3.40 17.35
C ILE A 4 1.33 -2.62 17.01
N ASP A 5 2.48 -3.19 17.37
CA ASP A 5 3.78 -2.67 16.91
C ASP A 5 4.02 -3.02 15.44
N VAL A 6 4.88 -2.26 14.78
CA VAL A 6 5.26 -2.51 13.38
C VAL A 6 5.91 -3.88 13.20
N SER A 7 6.73 -4.32 14.16
CA SER A 7 7.33 -5.65 14.15
C SER A 7 6.27 -6.76 14.20
N ALA A 8 5.29 -6.64 15.10
CA ALA A 8 4.18 -7.58 15.19
C ALA A 8 3.29 -7.56 13.93
N PHE A 9 3.16 -6.41 13.27
CA PHE A 9 2.49 -6.32 11.98
C PHE A 9 3.27 -7.04 10.87
N ASP A 10 4.59 -6.88 10.81
CA ASP A 10 5.46 -7.62 9.88
C ASP A 10 5.44 -9.14 10.13
N ASP A 11 5.34 -9.56 11.38
CA ASP A 11 5.19 -10.98 11.74
C ASP A 11 3.89 -11.55 11.18
N LEU A 12 2.78 -10.81 11.30
CA LEU A 12 1.49 -11.19 10.70
C LEU A 12 1.59 -11.31 9.18
N LEU A 13 2.18 -10.33 8.51
CA LEU A 13 2.37 -10.35 7.06
C LEU A 13 3.23 -11.55 6.63
N SER A 14 4.30 -11.83 7.37
CA SER A 14 5.17 -12.98 7.15
C SER A 14 4.44 -14.31 7.35
N ALA A 15 3.58 -14.42 8.35
CA ALA A 15 2.75 -15.59 8.58
C ALA A 15 1.74 -15.84 7.46
N ILE A 16 1.14 -14.78 6.89
CA ILE A 16 0.25 -14.88 5.72
C ILE A 16 1.02 -15.39 4.50
N LYS A 17 2.23 -14.86 4.25
CA LYS A 17 3.11 -15.33 3.17
C LYS A 17 3.52 -16.79 3.36
N ALA A 18 3.86 -17.19 4.59
CA ALA A 18 4.24 -18.56 4.91
C ALA A 18 3.11 -19.57 4.63
N LYS A 19 1.85 -19.12 4.67
CA LYS A 19 0.68 -19.90 4.25
C LYS A 19 0.48 -19.98 2.74
N GLY A 20 1.35 -19.38 1.93
CA GLY A 20 1.31 -19.40 0.48
C GLY A 20 0.44 -18.30 -0.16
N TYR A 21 -0.06 -17.34 0.62
CA TYR A 21 -0.82 -16.22 0.09
C TYR A 21 0.10 -15.11 -0.40
N ALA A 22 -0.25 -14.50 -1.54
CA ALA A 22 0.36 -13.27 -1.99
C ALA A 22 -0.14 -12.09 -1.14
N LEU A 23 0.77 -11.20 -0.73
CA LEU A 23 0.40 -9.93 -0.13
C LEU A 23 0.27 -8.89 -1.23
N LEU A 24 -0.94 -8.35 -1.38
CA LEU A 24 -1.23 -7.23 -2.24
C LEU A 24 -1.53 -6.02 -1.38
N GLY A 25 -0.86 -4.91 -1.67
CA GLY A 25 -0.97 -3.72 -0.87
C GLY A 25 -0.63 -2.45 -1.64
N PRO A 26 -0.94 -1.30 -1.04
CA PRO A 26 -0.58 -0.02 -1.59
C PRO A 26 0.94 0.16 -1.48
N THR A 27 1.57 0.58 -2.56
CA THR A 27 3.00 0.91 -2.64
C THR A 27 3.21 2.10 -3.57
N ILE A 28 4.42 2.66 -3.59
CA ILE A 28 4.76 3.80 -4.44
C ILE A 28 5.49 3.29 -5.69
N ARG A 29 4.90 3.52 -6.86
CA ARG A 29 5.51 3.31 -8.18
C ARG A 29 5.40 4.59 -8.99
N ASP A 30 6.48 4.99 -9.65
CA ASP A 30 6.51 6.18 -10.52
C ASP A 30 5.91 7.45 -9.87
N ARG A 31 6.15 7.61 -8.56
CA ARG A 31 5.61 8.70 -7.73
C ARG A 31 4.08 8.72 -7.64
N VAL A 32 3.44 7.56 -7.73
CA VAL A 32 2.00 7.36 -7.53
C VAL A 32 1.77 6.21 -6.55
N VAL A 33 0.76 6.33 -5.69
CA VAL A 33 0.31 5.18 -4.90
C VAL A 33 -0.48 4.24 -5.80
N VAL A 34 -0.02 2.99 -5.92
CA VAL A 34 -0.64 1.91 -6.68
C VAL A 34 -0.85 0.70 -5.80
N TYR A 35 -1.76 -0.20 -6.18
CA TYR A 35 -1.85 -1.53 -5.56
C TYR A 35 -0.95 -2.51 -6.33
N ASP A 36 -0.01 -3.12 -5.62
CA ASP A 36 0.92 -4.10 -6.18
C ASP A 36 1.31 -5.13 -5.11
N GLN A 37 2.13 -6.11 -5.49
CA GLN A 37 2.69 -7.07 -4.56
C GLN A 37 3.65 -6.38 -3.58
N ILE A 38 3.47 -6.66 -2.30
CA ILE A 38 4.36 -6.20 -1.22
C ILE A 38 5.00 -7.39 -0.53
N SER A 39 6.18 -7.16 0.03
CA SER A 39 6.94 -8.15 0.81
C SER A 39 6.78 -7.96 2.32
N GLY A 40 6.40 -6.77 2.77
CA GLY A 40 6.16 -6.44 4.17
C GLY A 40 5.74 -4.97 4.35
N SER A 41 5.73 -4.52 5.60
CA SER A 41 5.25 -3.20 6.00
C SER A 41 6.08 -2.05 5.40
N LYS A 42 7.38 -2.27 5.14
CA LYS A 42 8.30 -1.29 4.55
C LYS A 42 7.97 -0.89 3.11
N ASP A 43 7.23 -1.73 2.39
CA ASP A 43 6.80 -1.43 1.03
C ASP A 43 5.57 -0.52 0.98
N LEU A 44 4.94 -0.30 2.14
CA LEU A 44 3.81 0.61 2.28
C LEU A 44 4.28 2.07 2.12
N PRO A 45 3.40 2.98 1.66
CA PRO A 45 3.67 4.41 1.53
C PRO A 45 3.70 5.13 2.90
N ILE A 46 4.51 4.62 3.84
CA ILE A 46 4.63 5.18 5.19
C ILE A 46 5.13 6.62 5.11
N GLY A 47 4.41 7.54 5.75
CA GLY A 47 4.75 8.97 5.76
C GLY A 47 4.55 9.65 4.40
N TRP A 48 3.75 9.07 3.51
CA TRP A 48 3.34 9.70 2.26
C TRP A 48 1.84 9.99 2.27
N SER A 49 1.47 11.12 1.68
CA SER A 49 0.10 11.46 1.31
C SER A 49 0.07 11.79 -0.17
N ASP A 50 -1.04 11.54 -0.84
CA ASP A 50 -1.30 12.07 -2.16
C ASP A 50 -2.14 13.34 -2.09
N ARG A 51 -1.96 14.20 -3.09
CA ARG A 51 -2.86 15.31 -3.39
C ARG A 51 -3.32 15.14 -4.83
N GLN A 52 -4.63 15.08 -4.99
CA GLN A 52 -5.30 15.05 -6.29
C GLN A 52 -5.95 16.42 -6.53
N GLU A 53 -5.53 17.10 -7.59
CA GLU A 53 -6.16 18.31 -8.13
C GLU A 53 -6.55 18.03 -9.58
N GLY A 54 -7.46 18.79 -10.20
CA GLY A 54 -8.05 18.47 -11.52
C GLY A 54 -7.04 18.05 -12.60
N GLY A 55 -6.84 16.73 -12.75
CA GLY A 55 -5.88 16.12 -13.68
C GLY A 55 -4.43 15.96 -13.19
N THR A 56 -4.10 16.35 -11.96
CA THR A 56 -2.74 16.28 -11.40
C THR A 56 -2.70 15.40 -10.15
N TYR A 57 -1.75 14.46 -10.13
CA TYR A 57 -1.41 13.65 -8.96
C TYR A 57 -0.03 14.05 -8.44
N ARG A 58 0.08 14.37 -7.14
CA ARG A 58 1.37 14.64 -6.49
C ARG A 58 1.47 13.92 -5.16
N LEU A 59 2.61 13.27 -4.93
CA LEU A 59 2.97 12.78 -3.61
C LEU A 59 3.60 13.89 -2.79
N ASN A 60 3.17 13.97 -1.53
CA ASN A 60 3.75 14.84 -0.52
C ASN A 60 4.28 13.98 0.63
N LYS A 61 5.53 14.23 1.03
CA LYS A 61 6.06 13.67 2.27
C LYS A 61 5.33 14.32 3.45
N ARG A 62 4.87 13.49 4.37
CA ARG A 62 4.27 13.89 5.62
C ARG A 62 5.37 14.09 6.67
N LYS A 63 5.03 14.82 7.73
CA LYS A 63 5.90 15.00 8.91
C LYS A 63 5.77 13.85 9.92
N ASP A 64 4.76 13.01 9.76
CA ASP A 64 4.52 11.81 10.56
C ASP A 64 4.90 10.54 9.78
N GLN A 65 4.96 9.41 10.48
CA GLN A 65 5.18 8.09 9.89
C GLN A 65 3.85 7.33 9.73
N ALA A 66 2.79 8.02 9.30
CA ALA A 66 1.48 7.40 9.13
C ALA A 66 1.51 6.31 8.05
N PHE A 67 1.08 5.10 8.39
CA PHE A 67 1.06 3.94 7.47
C PHE A 67 -0.03 4.04 6.40
N PHE A 68 -1.14 4.72 6.71
CA PHE A 68 -2.33 4.83 5.86
C PHE A 68 -2.72 6.29 5.58
N GLY A 69 -1.72 7.18 5.52
CA GLY A 69 -1.90 8.63 5.41
C GLY A 69 -2.19 9.15 3.99
N TYR A 70 -2.67 8.30 3.09
CA TYR A 70 -2.93 8.58 1.66
C TYR A 70 -4.38 8.21 1.29
N SER A 71 -4.90 8.85 0.25
CA SER A 71 -6.16 8.54 -0.41
C SER A 71 -5.98 7.36 -1.36
N VAL A 72 -7.00 6.51 -1.46
CA VAL A 72 -7.01 5.38 -2.38
C VAL A 72 -6.82 5.92 -3.80
N GLY A 73 -5.70 5.57 -4.43
CA GLY A 73 -5.37 5.99 -5.79
C GLY A 73 -6.39 5.43 -6.82
N PRO A 74 -6.35 5.92 -8.08
CA PRO A 74 -7.30 5.50 -9.12
C PRO A 74 -7.17 4.03 -9.53
N GLN A 75 -6.06 3.37 -9.16
CA GLN A 75 -5.83 1.94 -9.41
C GLN A 75 -6.62 1.10 -8.40
N THR A 76 -7.62 0.38 -8.90
CA THR A 76 -8.51 -0.48 -8.10
C THR A 76 -8.01 -1.92 -8.09
N TRP A 77 -8.54 -2.73 -7.16
CA TRP A 77 -8.24 -4.16 -7.03
C TRP A 77 -8.67 -4.99 -8.24
N LYS A 78 -9.42 -4.40 -9.19
CA LYS A 78 -9.94 -5.08 -10.38
C LYS A 78 -8.86 -5.79 -11.18
N LYS A 79 -7.64 -5.23 -11.27
CA LYS A 79 -6.51 -5.87 -11.96
C LYS A 79 -6.17 -7.28 -11.43
N PHE A 80 -6.38 -7.51 -10.13
CA PHE A 80 -6.08 -8.80 -9.49
C PHE A 80 -7.28 -9.74 -9.42
N LEU A 81 -8.49 -9.19 -9.44
CA LEU A 81 -9.74 -9.96 -9.38
C LEU A 81 -10.28 -10.34 -10.76
N TYR A 82 -9.93 -9.56 -11.78
CA TYR A 82 -10.31 -9.73 -13.18
C TYR A 82 -9.05 -9.62 -14.05
N PRO A 83 -8.14 -10.61 -13.99
CA PRO A 83 -6.97 -10.61 -14.87
C PRO A 83 -7.46 -10.65 -16.33
N ASP A 84 -6.91 -9.78 -17.18
CA ASP A 84 -7.21 -9.81 -18.62
C ASP A 84 -6.85 -11.19 -19.17
N HIS A 85 -7.87 -11.97 -19.52
CA HIS A 85 -7.70 -13.21 -20.24
C HIS A 85 -7.41 -12.81 -21.70
N LEU A 86 -6.14 -12.89 -22.11
CA LEU A 86 -5.79 -13.02 -23.51
C LEU A 86 -6.17 -14.43 -24.01
#